data_AF-V4TYD8-F1
#
_entry.id   AF-V4TYD8-F1
#
_cell.length_a   1.000
_cell.length_b   1.000
_cell.length_c   1.000
_cell.angle_alpha   90.00
_cell.angle_beta   90.00
_cell.angle_gamma   90.00
#
_symmetry.space_group_name_H-M   'P 1'
#
loop_
_entity.id
_entity.type
_entity.pdbx_description
1 polymer ?
#
loop_
_entity_poly.entity_id
_entity_poly.type
_entity_poly.pdbx_seq_one_letter_code
_entity_poly.pdbx_strand_id
1 'polypeptide(L)'
;LLFENIKRCNLEKRFKFVDPEFFANGSAHDSEEKAKKLGDIMESIDPTQLIIFPYNESAHWMLTVIDSYEGQCYFFDSIGHDPRQNLKELINSVLVNPNMLSIADTM
;
A
#
# COMPACT_ATOMS: atom_id res chain seq x y z
N LEU A 1 12.09 -11.85 12.07
CA LEU A 1 11.64 -11.15 10.84
C LEU A 1 10.14 -10.89 10.94
N LEU A 2 9.60 -9.87 10.23
CA LEU A 2 8.20 -9.42 10.35
C LEU A 2 7.18 -10.56 10.23
N PHE A 3 7.32 -11.39 9.19
CA PHE A 3 6.43 -12.51 8.94
C PHE A 3 6.41 -13.52 10.10
N GLU A 4 7.57 -13.90 10.62
CA GLU A 4 7.65 -14.80 11.79
C GLU A 4 6.98 -14.21 13.04
N ASN A 5 7.06 -12.89 13.25
CA ASN A 5 6.33 -12.23 14.33
C ASN A 5 4.81 -12.23 14.10
N ILE A 6 4.36 -12.02 12.85
CA ILE A 6 2.94 -12.11 12.47
C ILE A 6 2.41 -13.52 12.76
N LYS A 7 3.15 -14.56 12.39
CA LYS A 7 2.82 -15.95 12.70
C LYS A 7 2.72 -16.20 14.20
N ARG A 8 3.76 -15.82 14.94
CA ARG A 8 3.81 -15.99 16.40
C ARG A 8 2.64 -15.30 17.12
N CYS A 9 2.17 -14.17 16.58
CA CYS A 9 1.03 -13.43 17.13
C CYS A 9 -0.34 -13.89 16.59
N ASN A 10 -0.40 -14.95 15.76
CA ASN A 10 -1.62 -15.42 15.08
C ASN A 10 -2.32 -14.34 14.23
N LEU A 11 -1.55 -13.39 13.68
CA LEU A 11 -2.08 -12.30 12.87
C LEU A 11 -2.06 -12.60 11.37
N GLU A 12 -1.75 -13.83 10.96
CA GLU A 12 -1.61 -14.21 9.54
C GLU A 12 -2.85 -13.88 8.71
N LYS A 13 -4.03 -14.02 9.31
CA LYS A 13 -5.31 -13.71 8.65
C LYS A 13 -5.62 -12.21 8.58
N ARG A 14 -4.89 -11.36 9.33
CA ARG A 14 -5.06 -9.89 9.34
C ARG A 14 -4.37 -9.22 8.15
N PHE A 15 -3.49 -9.93 7.42
CA PHE A 15 -2.70 -9.33 6.36
C PHE A 15 -2.91 -10.01 5.00
N LYS A 16 -3.17 -9.20 3.98
CA LYS A 16 -3.07 -9.60 2.58
C LYS A 16 -1.73 -9.15 2.03
N PHE A 17 -0.81 -10.09 1.86
CA PHE A 17 0.47 -9.83 1.21
C PHE A 17 0.30 -9.75 -0.31
N VAL A 18 0.87 -8.70 -0.92
CA VAL A 18 0.96 -8.57 -2.39
C VAL A 18 2.43 -8.70 -2.80
N ASP A 19 2.65 -9.41 -3.90
CA ASP A 19 3.98 -9.66 -4.44
C ASP A 19 4.62 -8.36 -4.95
N PRO A 20 5.89 -8.04 -4.60
CA PRO A 20 6.61 -6.89 -5.15
C PRO A 20 6.63 -6.81 -6.67
N GLU A 21 6.66 -7.95 -7.37
CA GLU A 21 6.70 -7.98 -8.84
C GLU A 21 5.48 -7.29 -9.46
N PHE A 22 4.39 -7.18 -8.71
CA PHE A 22 3.20 -6.43 -9.11
C PHE A 22 3.51 -4.98 -9.52
N PHE A 23 4.47 -4.34 -8.84
CA PHE A 23 4.82 -2.94 -9.08
C PHE A 23 6.06 -2.76 -9.95
N ALA A 24 6.79 -3.84 -10.24
CA ALA A 24 7.97 -3.82 -11.08
C ALA A 24 7.55 -3.73 -12.57
N ASN A 25 7.48 -2.51 -13.14
CA ASN A 25 7.59 -2.15 -14.58
C ASN A 25 7.15 -0.69 -14.82
N GLY A 26 7.70 -0.04 -15.85
CA GLY A 26 7.75 1.42 -16.01
C GLY A 26 7.22 1.98 -17.33
N SER A 27 5.91 1.81 -17.59
CA SER A 27 5.17 2.58 -18.59
C SER A 27 3.96 3.31 -17.98
N ALA A 28 3.46 4.36 -18.62
CA ALA A 28 2.22 5.04 -18.20
C ALA A 28 1.00 4.10 -18.31
N HIS A 29 1.01 3.18 -19.27
CA HIS A 29 -0.02 2.15 -19.43
C HIS A 29 -0.04 1.17 -18.24
N ASP A 30 1.09 1.03 -17.54
CA ASP A 30 1.23 0.20 -16.35
C ASP A 30 0.54 0.85 -15.14
N SER A 31 0.37 2.18 -15.12
CA SER A 31 -0.22 2.89 -13.97
C SER A 31 -1.70 2.59 -13.80
N GLU A 32 -2.47 2.62 -14.88
CA GLU A 32 -3.91 2.29 -14.88
C GLU A 32 -4.13 0.80 -14.61
N GLU A 33 -3.28 -0.08 -15.17
CA GLU A 33 -3.34 -1.51 -14.90
C GLU A 33 -3.03 -1.82 -13.43
N LYS A 34 -2.01 -1.18 -12.84
CA LYS A 34 -1.68 -1.30 -11.42
C LYS A 34 -2.81 -0.78 -10.54
N ALA A 35 -3.42 0.36 -10.89
CA ALA A 35 -4.54 0.92 -10.15
C ALA A 35 -5.74 -0.04 -10.19
N LYS A 36 -6.11 -0.54 -11.36
CA LYS A 36 -7.19 -1.51 -11.51
C LYS A 36 -6.94 -2.75 -10.68
N LYS A 37 -5.77 -3.39 -10.82
CA LYS A 37 -5.45 -4.60 -10.07
C LYS A 37 -5.42 -4.36 -8.55
N LEU A 38 -4.94 -3.20 -8.10
CA LEU A 38 -4.94 -2.85 -6.68
C LEU A 38 -6.37 -2.63 -6.18
N GLY A 39 -7.23 -2.00 -7.00
CA GLY A 39 -8.68 -1.91 -6.77
C GLY A 39 -9.33 -3.29 -6.64
N ASP A 40 -9.06 -4.21 -7.57
CA ASP A 40 -9.56 -5.60 -7.52
C ASP A 40 -9.12 -6.33 -6.23
N ILE A 41 -7.90 -6.06 -5.74
CA ILE A 41 -7.43 -6.59 -4.44
C ILE A 41 -8.24 -5.96 -3.30
N MET A 42 -8.42 -4.64 -3.30
CA MET A 42 -9.17 -3.94 -2.25
C MET A 42 -10.62 -4.41 -2.16
N GLU A 43 -11.26 -4.70 -3.30
CA GLU A 43 -12.63 -5.23 -3.35
C GLU A 43 -12.74 -6.69 -2.90
N SER A 44 -11.67 -7.48 -3.02
CA SER A 44 -11.69 -8.92 -2.74
C SER A 44 -11.23 -9.32 -1.34
N ILE A 45 -10.65 -8.41 -0.57
CA ILE A 45 -10.21 -8.70 0.81
C ILE A 45 -11.33 -8.53 1.84
N ASP A 46 -11.17 -9.22 2.98
CA ASP A 46 -12.03 -9.00 4.14
C ASP A 46 -11.78 -7.59 4.72
N PRO A 47 -12.80 -6.81 5.13
CA PRO A 47 -12.63 -5.47 5.70
C PRO A 47 -11.70 -5.42 6.92
N THR A 48 -11.56 -6.54 7.62
CA THR A 48 -10.63 -6.70 8.74
C THR A 48 -9.23 -7.07 8.29
N GLN A 49 -8.86 -6.99 7.00
CA GLN A 49 -7.50 -7.23 6.50
C GLN A 49 -6.79 -5.94 6.11
N LEU A 50 -5.47 -5.90 6.33
CA LEU A 50 -4.59 -4.86 5.81
C LEU A 50 -3.86 -5.41 4.59
N ILE A 51 -3.82 -4.63 3.52
CA ILE A 51 -3.00 -4.95 2.35
C ILE A 51 -1.58 -4.50 2.66
N ILE A 52 -0.59 -5.36 2.45
CA ILE A 52 0.82 -5.07 2.73
C ILE A 52 1.67 -5.46 1.53
N PHE A 53 2.51 -4.54 1.08
CA PHE A 53 3.43 -4.81 -0.01
C PHE A 53 4.73 -4.02 0.06
N PRO A 54 5.85 -4.66 -0.29
CA PRO A 54 7.09 -3.95 -0.53
C PRO A 54 7.02 -3.21 -1.88
N TYR A 55 7.47 -1.97 -1.90
CA TYR A 55 7.58 -1.12 -3.08
C TYR A 55 9.05 -0.79 -3.30
N ASN A 56 9.55 -1.07 -4.51
CA ASN A 56 10.91 -0.72 -4.92
C ASN A 56 10.87 0.29 -6.03
N GLU A 57 11.48 1.44 -5.79
CA GLU A 57 11.82 2.37 -6.85
C GLU A 57 13.30 2.73 -6.76
N SER A 58 14.01 2.54 -7.86
CA SER A 58 15.41 2.93 -8.01
C SER A 58 16.34 2.38 -6.92
N ALA A 59 16.22 1.07 -6.63
CA ALA A 59 17.08 0.30 -5.73
C ALA A 59 16.90 0.57 -4.22
N HIS A 60 15.77 1.17 -3.83
CA HIS A 60 15.40 1.33 -2.43
C HIS A 60 14.02 0.73 -2.14
N TRP A 61 13.95 -0.08 -1.08
CA TRP A 61 12.73 -0.77 -0.67
C TRP A 61 12.02 -0.01 0.44
N MET A 62 10.74 0.29 0.22
CA MET A 62 9.81 0.81 1.21
C MET A 62 8.70 -0.21 1.44
N LEU A 63 8.08 -0.19 2.61
CA LEU A 63 6.89 -1.01 2.89
C LEU A 63 5.65 -0.13 2.86
N THR A 64 4.64 -0.54 2.10
CA THR A 64 3.33 0.11 2.05
C THR A 64 2.29 -0.77 2.72
N VAL A 65 1.45 -0.15 3.54
CA VAL A 65 0.31 -0.82 4.21
C VAL A 65 -0.95 -0.01 3.93
N ILE A 66 -1.98 -0.65 3.39
CA ILE A 66 -3.28 -0.03 3.12
C ILE A 66 -4.32 -0.64 4.06
N ASP A 67 -5.03 0.23 4.77
CA ASP A 67 -6.32 -0.07 5.38
C ASP A 67 -7.41 0.43 4.43
N SER A 68 -7.97 -0.47 3.63
CA SER A 68 -8.98 -0.11 2.63
C SER A 68 -10.33 0.25 3.27
N TYR A 69 -10.60 -0.24 4.47
CA TYR A 69 -11.82 0.06 5.21
C TYR A 69 -11.80 1.48 5.77
N GLU A 70 -10.70 1.87 6.40
CA GLU A 70 -10.51 3.23 6.92
C GLU A 70 -10.10 4.24 5.83
N GLY A 71 -9.75 3.75 4.64
CA GLY A 71 -9.29 4.57 3.53
C GLY A 71 -7.92 5.19 3.78
N GLN A 72 -7.04 4.49 4.49
CA GLN A 72 -5.74 4.99 4.94
C GLN A 72 -4.58 4.21 4.34
N CYS A 73 -3.47 4.90 4.09
CA CYS A 73 -2.23 4.30 3.63
C CYS A 73 -1.06 4.74 4.50
N TYR A 74 -0.24 3.77 4.89
CA TYR A 74 0.95 3.95 5.71
C TYR A 74 2.19 3.55 4.91
N PHE A 75 3.23 4.35 5.01
CA PHE A 75 4.51 4.11 4.35
C PHE A 75 5.60 3.99 5.41
N PHE A 76 6.43 2.96 5.28
CA PHE A 76 7.57 2.73 6.16
C PHE A 76 8.84 2.70 5.31
N ASP A 77 9.66 3.72 5.52
CA ASP A 77 11.00 3.82 4.96
C ASP A 77 12.02 3.76 6.11
N SER A 78 12.95 2.81 6.05
CA SER A 78 14.04 2.67 7.02
C SER A 78 15.11 3.78 6.93
N ILE A 79 15.17 4.50 5.81
CA ILE A 79 16.06 5.64 5.57
C ILE A 79 15.35 6.97 5.88
N GLY A 80 14.02 6.95 6.01
CA GLY A 80 13.22 8.11 6.40
C GLY A 80 12.91 9.08 5.26
N HIS A 81 12.90 8.62 4.00
CA HIS A 81 12.38 9.45 2.91
C HIS A 81 10.85 9.48 2.91
N ASP A 82 10.32 10.54 2.31
CA ASP A 82 8.91 10.61 1.97
C ASP A 82 8.55 9.58 0.88
N PRO A 83 7.30 9.11 0.88
CA PRO A 83 6.82 8.23 -0.17
C PRO A 83 6.90 8.93 -1.52
N ARG A 84 7.29 8.16 -2.53
CA ARG A 84 7.48 8.62 -3.91
C ARG A 84 6.18 9.08 -4.53
N GLN A 85 6.26 10.07 -5.41
CA GLN A 85 5.09 10.76 -5.98
C GLN A 85 4.19 9.82 -6.79
N ASN A 86 4.77 8.97 -7.61
CA ASN A 86 4.05 7.97 -8.40
C ASN A 86 3.31 6.93 -7.52
N LEU A 87 3.90 6.53 -6.39
CA LEU A 87 3.25 5.67 -5.43
C LEU A 87 2.07 6.40 -4.77
N LYS A 88 2.23 7.66 -4.38
CA LYS A 88 1.13 8.49 -3.86
C LYS A 88 -0.01 8.61 -4.87
N GLU A 89 0.30 8.89 -6.13
CA GLU A 89 -0.69 8.99 -7.22
C GLU A 89 -1.46 7.68 -7.43
N LEU A 90 -0.75 6.55 -7.45
CA LEU A 90 -1.35 5.23 -7.54
C LEU A 90 -2.30 4.96 -6.37
N ILE A 91 -1.85 5.19 -5.14
CA ILE A 91 -2.68 5.01 -3.94
C ILE A 91 -3.91 5.93 -3.97
N ASN A 92 -3.74 7.19 -4.35
CA ASN A 92 -4.85 8.15 -4.43
C ASN A 92 -5.84 7.80 -5.54
N SER A 93 -5.39 7.15 -6.62
CA SER A 93 -6.28 6.70 -7.70
C SER A 93 -7.21 5.55 -7.28
N VAL A 94 -6.84 4.77 -6.24
CA VAL A 94 -7.61 3.61 -5.78
C VAL A 94 -8.33 3.85 -4.46
N LEU A 95 -7.77 4.71 -3.60
CA LEU A 95 -8.42 5.17 -2.38
C LEU A 95 -9.40 6.28 -2.73
N VAL A 96 -10.61 5.90 -3.14
CA VAL A 96 -11.72 6.85 -3.31
C VAL A 96 -12.30 7.18 -1.93
N ASN A 97 -11.62 8.06 -1.19
CA ASN A 97 -12.22 8.78 -0.08
C ASN A 97 -11.95 10.28 -0.25
N PRO A 98 -12.97 11.13 -0.49
CA PRO A 98 -12.81 12.57 -0.70
C PRO A 98 -12.32 13.36 0.53
N ASN A 99 -12.08 12.69 1.66
CA ASN A 99 -11.62 13.28 2.92
C ASN A 99 -10.19 12.87 3.30
N MET A 100 -9.24 12.89 2.35
CA MET A 100 -7.81 12.94 2.72
C MET A 100 -7.51 14.28 3.39
N LEU A 101 -7.83 14.40 4.68
CA LEU A 101 -7.27 15.42 5.54
C LEU A 101 -5.81 15.04 5.78
N SER A 102 -4.91 15.91 5.34
CA SER A 102 -3.56 15.95 5.87
C SER A 102 -3.68 16.20 7.39
N ILE A 103 -2.87 15.52 8.20
CA ILE A 103 -2.75 15.86 9.64
C ILE A 103 -2.25 17.32 9.80
N ALA A 104 -1.74 17.95 8.74
CA ALA A 104 -1.43 19.38 8.71
C ALA A 104 -2.67 20.30 8.58
N ASP A 105 -3.86 19.78 8.25
CA ASP A 105 -5.10 20.57 8.13
C ASP A 105 -5.95 20.54 9.41
N THR A 106 -5.47 19.86 10.47
CA THR A 106 -6.14 19.77 11.78
C THR A 106 -5.35 20.45 12.90
N MET A 107 -4.33 21.27 12.57
CA MET A 107 -3.62 22.13 13.51
C MET A 107 -3.47 23.56 12.98
#